data_AF-A0A7X6BFG6-F1
#
_entry.id   AF-A0A7X6BFG6-F1
#
_cell.length_a   1.000
_cell.length_b   1.000
_cell.length_c   1.000
_cell.angle_alpha   90.00
_cell.angle_beta   90.00
_cell.angle_gamma   90.00
#
_symmetry.space_group_name_H-M   'P 1'
#
loop_
_entity.id
_entity.type
_entity.pdbx_description
1 polymer ?
#
loop_
_entity_poly.entity_id
_entity_poly.type
_entity_poly.pdbx_seq_one_letter_code
_entity_poly.pdbx_strand_id
1 'polypeptide(L)'
;MKQALILAGAALAFVAAPAAAKPGNGHGNHGKHGGYAQNYGCPPGLAKKNNGCLPPGQAKKLAIGQRYAQSYGYDRYAYNQIPYDVRQQYRLDPYNQYYYDQGQLYGVDPQTQIIEQIIGALLR
;
A
#
# COMPACT_ATOMS: atom_id res chain seq x y z
N MET A 1 54.27 -52.59 -20.96
CA MET A 1 53.02 -53.27 -20.52
C MET A 1 52.44 -52.52 -19.35
N LYS A 2 51.13 -52.23 -19.41
CA LYS A 2 50.22 -51.88 -18.32
C LYS A 2 50.62 -50.69 -17.44
N GLN A 3 49.90 -49.57 -17.58
CA GLN A 3 49.00 -49.09 -16.52
C GLN A 3 47.79 -48.39 -17.15
N ALA A 4 46.63 -48.73 -16.60
CA ALA A 4 45.30 -48.26 -16.93
C ALA A 4 44.83 -47.45 -15.69
N LEU A 5 44.02 -46.40 -15.77
CA LEU A 5 42.54 -46.42 -15.82
C LEU A 5 42.09 -44.97 -15.53
N ILE A 6 41.07 -44.53 -16.28
CA ILE A 6 39.84 -43.84 -15.81
C ILE A 6 39.99 -42.51 -15.04
N LEU A 7 39.37 -41.45 -15.56
CA LEU A 7 38.21 -40.79 -14.93
C LEU A 7 37.60 -39.76 -15.91
N ALA A 8 36.46 -40.14 -16.47
CA ALA A 8 35.57 -39.25 -17.21
C ALA A 8 34.97 -38.23 -16.23
N GLY A 9 35.39 -36.98 -16.32
CA GLY A 9 34.78 -35.87 -15.60
C GLY A 9 33.51 -35.43 -16.31
N ALA A 10 32.36 -35.90 -15.83
CA ALA A 10 31.06 -35.44 -16.29
C ALA A 10 30.86 -33.97 -15.91
N ALA A 11 30.79 -33.09 -16.90
CA ALA A 11 30.38 -31.70 -16.72
C ALA A 11 28.91 -31.67 -16.29
N LEU A 12 28.64 -31.43 -15.00
CA LEU A 12 27.31 -31.10 -14.52
C LEU A 12 27.02 -29.64 -14.90
N ALA A 13 26.51 -29.45 -16.11
CA ALA A 13 25.84 -28.21 -16.49
C ALA A 13 24.57 -28.08 -15.62
N PHE A 14 24.63 -27.19 -14.62
CA PHE A 14 23.43 -26.71 -13.94
C PHE A 14 22.60 -25.91 -14.95
N VAL A 15 21.72 -26.60 -15.67
CA VAL A 15 20.67 -25.94 -16.45
C VAL A 15 19.73 -25.31 -15.44
N ALA A 16 19.83 -24.00 -15.26
CA ALA A 16 18.85 -23.21 -14.55
C ALA A 16 17.51 -23.34 -15.28
N ALA A 17 16.66 -24.27 -14.84
CA ALA A 17 15.30 -24.35 -15.31
C ALA A 17 14.56 -23.08 -14.86
N PRO A 18 13.85 -22.36 -15.75
CA PRO A 18 12.93 -21.33 -15.30
C PRO A 18 11.85 -22.03 -14.48
N ALA A 19 11.75 -21.66 -13.20
CA ALA A 19 10.63 -22.09 -12.37
C ALA A 19 9.34 -21.52 -12.99
N ALA A 20 8.61 -22.35 -13.73
CA ALA A 20 7.27 -22.04 -14.20
C ALA A 20 6.37 -21.89 -12.97
N ALA A 21 6.13 -20.64 -12.58
CA ALA A 21 5.19 -20.29 -11.53
C ALA A 21 3.81 -20.87 -11.89
N LYS A 22 3.18 -21.56 -10.93
CA LYS A 22 1.79 -22.03 -11.05
C LYS A 22 0.89 -20.81 -11.34
N PRO A 23 0.02 -20.84 -12.37
CA PRO A 23 -1.00 -19.83 -12.52
C PRO A 23 -1.93 -19.91 -11.31
N GLY A 24 -2.00 -18.84 -10.54
CA GLY A 24 -2.96 -18.73 -9.44
C GLY A 24 -4.39 -18.68 -9.99
N ASN A 25 -5.29 -19.46 -9.39
CA ASN A 25 -6.72 -19.39 -9.63
C ASN A 25 -7.29 -18.08 -9.04
N GLY A 26 -7.27 -17.01 -9.84
CA GLY A 26 -8.02 -15.79 -9.54
C GLY A 26 -9.48 -15.95 -9.95
N HIS A 27 -10.39 -16.05 -8.98
CA HIS A 27 -11.82 -15.87 -9.23
C HIS A 27 -12.10 -14.39 -9.53
N GLY A 28 -12.03 -14.02 -10.81
CA GLY A 28 -12.43 -12.71 -11.29
C GLY A 28 -13.95 -12.63 -11.43
N ASN A 29 -14.61 -11.89 -10.54
CA ASN A 29 -16.00 -11.49 -10.79
C ASN A 29 -15.98 -10.38 -11.85
N HIS A 30 -16.48 -10.71 -13.04
CA HIS A 30 -16.69 -9.77 -14.14
C HIS A 30 -17.75 -8.72 -13.76
N GLY A 31 -17.34 -7.69 -13.02
CA GLY A 31 -18.07 -6.44 -12.85
C GLY A 31 -17.75 -5.52 -14.01
N LYS A 32 -18.78 -5.13 -14.75
CA LYS A 32 -18.73 -4.47 -16.06
C LYS A 32 -17.93 -3.16 -16.08
N HIS A 33 -17.31 -2.90 -17.22
CA HIS A 33 -16.73 -1.63 -17.63
C HIS A 33 -17.73 -0.46 -17.50
N GLY A 34 -17.28 0.64 -16.90
CA GLY A 34 -17.92 1.96 -16.89
C GLY A 34 -17.08 2.84 -15.97
N GLY A 35 -16.33 3.82 -16.46
CA GLY A 35 -16.86 5.00 -17.13
C GLY A 35 -17.22 6.03 -16.05
N TYR A 36 -16.41 7.08 -15.94
CA TYR A 36 -16.58 8.25 -15.07
C TYR A 36 -18.06 8.59 -14.74
N ALA A 37 -18.50 8.37 -13.49
CA ALA A 37 -19.71 8.97 -12.87
C ALA A 37 -19.73 8.63 -11.37
N GLN A 38 -19.47 9.55 -10.45
CA GLN A 38 -20.48 10.47 -9.88
C GLN A 38 -21.70 9.76 -9.26
N ASN A 39 -21.58 9.21 -8.03
CA ASN A 39 -22.63 9.25 -6.97
C ASN A 39 -22.25 8.44 -5.70
N TYR A 40 -22.08 9.16 -4.59
CA TYR A 40 -22.15 8.77 -3.16
C TYR A 40 -22.13 7.28 -2.75
N GLY A 41 -20.96 6.64 -2.75
CA GLY A 41 -20.79 5.45 -1.92
C GLY A 41 -19.59 4.59 -2.26
N CYS A 42 -18.83 4.20 -1.24
CA CYS A 42 -17.83 3.15 -1.38
C CYS A 42 -18.45 1.89 -1.99
N PRO A 43 -17.73 1.15 -2.86
CA PRO A 43 -18.23 -0.09 -3.42
C PRO A 43 -18.79 -1.04 -2.33
N PRO A 44 -19.87 -1.78 -2.61
CA PRO A 44 -20.47 -2.71 -1.65
C PRO A 44 -19.44 -3.80 -1.31
N GLY A 45 -18.85 -3.69 -0.12
CA GLY A 45 -17.73 -4.53 0.34
C GLY A 45 -16.61 -3.72 0.98
N LEU A 46 -16.32 -2.55 0.40
CA LEU A 46 -15.41 -1.54 0.93
C LEU A 46 -16.11 -0.62 1.92
N ALA A 47 -17.38 -0.25 1.67
CA ALA A 47 -18.19 0.54 2.60
C ALA A 47 -18.23 -0.06 4.01
N LYS A 48 -18.34 -1.39 4.11
CA LYS A 48 -18.42 -2.14 5.38
C LYS A 48 -17.12 -2.09 6.19
N LYS A 49 -16.01 -1.66 5.59
CA LYS A 49 -14.71 -1.61 6.26
C LYS A 49 -14.47 -0.28 6.97
N ASN A 50 -15.31 0.74 6.75
CA ASN A 50 -15.20 2.05 7.40
C ASN A 50 -13.79 2.66 7.34
N ASN A 51 -13.02 2.33 6.31
CA ASN A 51 -11.67 2.82 6.03
C ASN A 51 -11.68 3.75 4.81
N GLY A 52 -12.80 4.46 4.63
CA GLY A 52 -13.19 5.22 3.44
C GLY A 52 -12.84 4.53 2.14
N CYS A 53 -13.57 3.50 1.74
CA CYS A 53 -13.45 2.96 0.38
C CYS A 53 -12.04 2.48 -0.05
N LEU A 54 -11.07 2.33 0.85
CA LEU A 54 -9.74 1.89 0.50
C LEU A 54 -9.72 0.35 0.44
N PRO A 55 -9.18 -0.28 -0.62
CA PRO A 55 -9.06 -1.72 -0.66
C PRO A 55 -8.30 -2.25 0.57
N PRO A 56 -8.76 -3.33 1.23
CA PRO A 56 -8.19 -3.78 2.50
C PRO A 56 -6.70 -4.14 2.41
N GLY A 57 -6.22 -4.56 1.23
CA GLY A 57 -4.79 -4.81 0.98
C GLY A 57 -3.94 -3.53 0.90
N GLN A 58 -4.54 -2.41 0.51
CA GLN A 58 -3.88 -1.11 0.48
C GLN A 58 -3.96 -0.43 1.86
N ALA A 59 -5.11 -0.54 2.54
CA ALA A 59 -5.28 -0.03 3.90
C ALA A 59 -4.30 -0.65 4.90
N LYS A 60 -4.01 -1.95 4.79
CA LYS A 60 -2.99 -2.61 5.62
C LYS A 60 -1.58 -2.05 5.44
N LYS A 61 -1.29 -1.42 4.29
CA LYS A 61 0.03 -0.83 4.01
C LYS A 61 0.13 0.61 4.51
N LEU A 62 -0.98 1.24 4.86
CA LEU A 62 -1.04 2.57 5.47
C LEU A 62 -1.14 2.45 6.99
N ALA A 63 -0.17 1.77 7.59
CA ALA A 63 -0.06 1.62 9.03
C ALA A 63 1.10 2.48 9.56
N ILE A 64 1.07 2.81 10.86
CA ILE A 64 2.18 3.50 11.52
C ILE A 64 3.47 2.69 11.32
N GLY A 65 4.56 3.38 11.01
CA GLY A 65 5.86 2.81 10.67
C GLY A 65 5.99 2.34 9.22
N GLN A 66 4.93 2.36 8.43
CA GLN A 66 5.00 2.08 6.99
C GLN A 66 5.29 3.36 6.20
N ARG A 67 5.94 3.21 5.05
CA ARG A 67 6.13 4.31 4.12
C ARG A 67 4.81 4.66 3.44
N TYR A 68 4.40 5.92 3.54
CA TYR A 68 3.31 6.48 2.75
C TYR A 68 3.71 6.45 1.27
N ALA A 69 3.02 5.65 0.46
CA ALA A 69 3.31 5.60 -0.96
C ALA A 69 2.49 6.67 -1.69
N GLN A 70 3.15 7.38 -2.61
CA GLN A 70 2.52 8.38 -3.48
C GLN A 70 1.28 7.86 -4.21
N SER A 71 1.20 6.55 -4.47
CA SER A 71 0.07 5.90 -5.13
C SER A 71 -1.25 6.00 -4.37
N TYR A 72 -1.22 6.32 -3.08
CA TYR A 72 -2.42 6.48 -2.25
C TYR A 72 -3.04 7.87 -2.35
N GLY A 73 -2.34 8.85 -2.91
CA GLY A 73 -2.86 10.20 -3.13
C GLY A 73 -1.81 11.28 -2.91
N TYR A 74 -2.07 12.45 -3.47
CA TYR A 74 -1.24 13.66 -3.36
C TYR A 74 -1.92 14.77 -2.57
N ASP A 75 -3.10 14.50 -2.01
CA ASP A 75 -3.93 15.49 -1.29
C ASP A 75 -3.31 15.81 0.07
N ARG A 76 -2.28 16.66 0.01
CA ARG A 76 -1.56 17.17 1.16
C ARG A 76 -2.35 18.32 1.77
N TYR A 77 -2.68 18.17 3.05
CA TYR A 77 -3.16 19.26 3.88
C TYR A 77 -1.97 20.01 4.48
N ALA A 78 -1.93 21.33 4.30
CA ALA A 78 -1.02 22.17 5.05
C ALA A 78 -1.43 22.17 6.53
N TYR A 79 -0.44 22.26 7.43
CA TYR A 79 -0.68 22.21 8.88
C TYR A 79 -1.73 23.23 9.34
N ASN A 80 -1.74 24.43 8.76
CA ASN A 80 -2.69 25.50 9.07
C ASN A 80 -4.11 25.27 8.49
N GLN A 81 -4.28 24.37 7.53
CA GLN A 81 -5.61 23.98 7.01
C GLN A 81 -6.32 22.99 7.92
N ILE A 82 -5.58 22.34 8.82
CA ILE A 82 -6.15 21.42 9.81
C ILE A 82 -6.79 22.26 10.93
N PRO A 83 -8.07 22.02 11.27
CA PRO A 83 -8.75 22.72 12.35
C PRO A 83 -7.93 22.75 13.65
N TYR A 84 -7.98 23.88 14.37
CA TYR A 84 -7.14 24.12 15.54
C TYR A 84 -7.42 23.12 16.67
N ASP A 85 -8.68 22.78 16.88
CA ASP A 85 -9.15 21.75 17.81
C ASP A 85 -8.52 20.38 17.50
N VAL A 86 -8.52 19.96 16.23
CA VAL A 86 -7.89 18.70 15.80
C VAL A 86 -6.38 18.74 16.06
N ARG A 87 -5.71 19.85 15.72
CA ARG A 87 -4.27 20.03 15.97
C ARG A 87 -3.92 19.89 17.46
N GLN A 88 -4.70 20.53 18.33
CA GLN A 88 -4.45 20.50 19.77
C GLN A 88 -4.81 19.15 20.39
N GLN A 89 -5.96 18.57 20.01
CA GLN A 89 -6.47 17.32 20.55
C GLN A 89 -5.51 16.16 20.27
N TYR A 90 -4.99 16.08 19.03
CA TYR A 90 -4.10 15.01 18.60
C TYR A 90 -2.62 15.38 18.66
N ARG A 91 -2.29 16.59 19.16
CA ARG A 91 -0.93 17.12 19.30
C ARG A 91 -0.12 16.99 18.02
N LEU A 92 -0.69 17.51 16.93
CA LEU A 92 -0.09 17.43 15.61
C LEU A 92 1.24 18.19 15.55
N ASP A 93 2.25 17.56 14.96
CA ASP A 93 3.56 18.17 14.72
C ASP A 93 3.52 19.08 13.48
N PRO A 94 3.85 20.38 13.57
CA PRO A 94 3.90 21.28 12.42
C PRO A 94 4.97 20.95 11.38
N TYR A 95 5.97 20.14 11.72
CA TYR A 95 7.05 19.73 10.81
C TYR A 95 6.65 18.53 9.94
N ASN A 96 5.61 17.79 10.33
CA ASN A 96 5.12 16.67 9.55
C ASN A 96 4.31 17.11 8.32
N GLN A 97 4.32 16.26 7.30
CA GLN A 97 3.39 16.35 6.19
C GLN A 97 2.09 15.67 6.59
N TYR A 98 0.97 16.28 6.22
CA TYR A 98 -0.35 15.71 6.46
C TYR A 98 -1.00 15.35 5.14
N TYR A 99 -1.44 14.11 5.03
CA TYR A 99 -2.21 13.63 3.88
C TYR A 99 -3.60 13.27 4.37
N TYR A 100 -4.62 13.76 3.68
CA TYR A 100 -5.98 13.35 3.95
C TYR A 100 -6.43 12.38 2.87
N ASP A 101 -6.75 11.17 3.27
CA ASP A 101 -7.35 10.18 2.37
C ASP A 101 -8.47 9.49 3.12
N GLN A 102 -9.65 9.44 2.49
CA GLN A 102 -10.72 8.52 2.87
C GLN A 102 -11.19 8.61 4.35
N GLY A 103 -11.21 9.83 4.90
CA GLY A 103 -11.63 10.06 6.30
C GLY A 103 -10.54 9.80 7.34
N GLN A 104 -9.28 9.67 6.89
CA GLN A 104 -8.13 9.58 7.77
C GLN A 104 -7.13 10.68 7.41
N LEU A 105 -6.51 11.23 8.45
CA LEU A 105 -5.40 12.15 8.34
C LEU A 105 -4.12 11.40 8.75
N TYR A 106 -3.18 11.29 7.83
CA TYR A 106 -1.90 10.64 8.02
C TYR A 106 -0.84 11.71 8.29
N GLY A 107 -0.24 11.67 9.47
CA GLY A 107 0.96 12.42 9.80
C GLY A 107 2.19 11.65 9.32
N VAL A 108 2.94 12.24 8.41
CA VAL A 108 4.03 11.59 7.69
C VAL A 108 5.30 12.42 7.83
N ASP A 109 6.41 11.77 8.19
CA ASP A 109 7.72 12.42 8.23
C ASP A 109 8.13 12.87 6.81
N PRO A 110 8.50 14.16 6.62
CA PRO A 110 8.78 14.71 5.29
C PRO A 110 10.01 14.08 4.61
N GLN A 111 10.99 13.58 5.39
CA GLN A 111 12.26 13.08 4.87
C GLN A 111 12.18 11.61 4.45
N THR A 112 11.58 10.80 5.30
CA THR A 112 11.51 9.34 5.20
C THR A 112 10.20 8.86 4.60
N GLN A 113 9.18 9.74 4.51
CA GLN A 113 7.83 9.40 4.10
C GLN A 113 7.20 8.31 4.98
N ILE A 114 7.65 8.15 6.23
CA ILE A 114 7.08 7.18 7.17
C ILE A 114 5.84 7.77 7.83
N ILE A 115 4.78 6.98 7.90
CA ILE A 115 3.57 7.32 8.65
C ILE A 115 3.89 7.21 10.14
N GLU A 116 3.84 8.32 10.85
CA GLU A 116 4.09 8.37 12.28
C GLU A 116 2.77 8.39 13.08
N GLN A 117 1.72 8.95 12.47
CA GLN A 117 0.43 9.10 13.11
C GLN A 117 -0.71 8.88 12.12
N ILE A 118 -1.79 8.24 12.59
CA ILE A 118 -3.03 8.07 11.83
C ILE A 118 -4.16 8.56 12.72
N ILE A 119 -4.91 9.53 12.23
CA ILE A 119 -6.05 10.10 12.93
C ILE A 119 -7.28 9.79 12.10
N GLY A 120 -8.20 9.03 12.69
CA GLY A 120 -9.55 8.84 12.15
C GLY A 120 -10.36 10.12 12.31
N ALA A 121 -9.97 11.17 11.60
CA ALA A 121 -10.71 12.40 11.57
C ALA A 121 -11.89 12.17 10.63
N LEU A 122 -13.06 11.90 11.20
CA LEU A 122 -14.31 12.21 10.54
C LEU A 122 -14.36 13.74 10.36
N LEU A 123 -13.59 14.27 9.40
CA LEU A 123 -13.68 15.65 8.93
C LEU A 123 -15.05 15.72 8.25
N ARG A 124 -16.07 16.05 9.03
CA ARG A 124 -17.44 16.30 8.61
C ARG A 124 -17.64 17.78 8.47
#